data_AF-A0A9E2LN07-F1
#
_entry.id   AF-A0A9E2LN07-F1
#
_cell.length_a   1.000
_cell.length_b   1.000
_cell.length_c   1.000
_cell.angle_alpha   90.00
_cell.angle_beta   90.00
_cell.angle_gamma   90.00
#
_symmetry.space_group_name_H-M   'P 1'
#
loop_
_entity.id
_entity.type
_entity.pdbx_description
1 polymer ?
#
loop_
_entity_poly.entity_id
_entity_poly.type
_entity_poly.pdbx_seq_one_letter_code
_entity_poly.pdbx_strand_id
1 'polypeptide(L)'
;MKKTISALIILLMFLVPVGGGASYLIRLKNGGQLSTPMYWAEGKWIFFYYAGGIAGMEKDLISKIEKSDRETVSPVEPEPVPVKTEEETGTTTETASTTVEGKKDDRFMREFSLLKERAKDAGRMTTEELYKFSDDLIGFRDKVLGNRVGHIYTDELLEIYAILDKIEDTIKARGQ
;
A
#
# COMPACT_ATOMS: atom_id res chain seq x y z
N MET A 1 0.76 47.14 16.01
CA MET A 1 -0.07 46.07 16.60
C MET A 1 -0.51 44.98 15.59
N LYS A 2 -0.32 45.15 14.27
CA LYS A 2 -0.66 44.13 13.25
C LYS A 2 0.36 42.98 13.16
N LYS A 3 1.63 43.25 13.44
CA LYS A 3 2.74 42.28 13.34
C LYS A 3 2.76 41.24 14.48
N THR A 4 2.21 41.58 15.64
CA THR A 4 2.08 40.67 16.80
C THR A 4 0.94 39.66 16.62
N ILE A 5 -0.11 40.03 15.88
CA ILE A 5 -1.22 39.13 15.55
C ILE A 5 -0.76 38.05 14.55
N SER A 6 0.04 38.41 13.53
CA SER A 6 0.63 37.41 12.62
C SER A 6 1.56 36.43 13.32
N ALA A 7 2.37 36.89 14.28
CA ALA A 7 3.26 36.01 15.03
C ALA A 7 2.48 34.99 15.90
N LEU A 8 1.34 35.40 16.46
CA LEU A 8 0.49 34.53 17.26
C LEU A 8 -0.20 33.44 16.42
N ILE A 9 -0.61 33.78 15.19
CA ILE A 9 -1.26 32.83 14.26
C ILE A 9 -0.26 31.77 13.75
N ILE A 10 0.98 32.17 13.48
CA ILE A 10 2.05 31.24 13.05
C ILE A 10 2.44 30.29 14.19
N LEU A 11 2.52 30.80 15.42
CA LEU A 11 2.80 29.96 16.60
C LEU A 11 1.66 28.95 16.85
N LEU A 12 0.41 29.34 16.58
CA LEU A 12 -0.75 28.46 16.75
C LEU A 12 -0.80 27.32 15.71
N MET A 13 -0.25 27.52 14.51
CA MET A 13 -0.14 26.44 13.51
C MET A 13 0.89 25.37 13.88
N PHE A 14 1.86 25.67 14.74
CA PHE A 14 2.84 24.68 15.24
C PHE A 14 2.31 23.80 16.39
N LEU A 15 1.14 24.12 16.94
CA LEU A 15 0.50 23.34 18.01
C LEU A 15 -0.49 22.29 17.49
N VAL A 16 -0.68 22.15 16.18
CA VAL A 16 -1.49 21.05 15.65
C VAL A 16 -0.66 19.78 15.79
N PRO A 17 -1.07 18.80 16.61
CA PRO A 17 -0.42 17.50 16.62
C PRO A 17 -0.54 16.94 15.19
N VAL A 18 0.60 16.79 14.52
CA VAL A 18 0.72 15.96 13.34
C VAL A 18 0.21 14.60 13.79
N GLY A 19 -0.99 14.22 13.35
CA GLY A 19 -1.67 13.02 13.80
C GLY A 19 -0.70 11.84 13.69
N GLY A 20 -0.44 11.18 14.82
CA GLY A 20 0.32 9.93 14.85
C GLY A 20 -0.33 8.97 13.86
N GLY A 21 0.46 8.42 12.94
CA GLY A 21 -0.04 7.46 11.96
C GLY A 21 -0.69 6.30 12.71
N ALA A 22 -2.00 6.13 12.53
CA ALA A 22 -2.69 4.98 13.10
C ALA A 22 -2.08 3.71 12.51
N SER A 23 -1.47 2.87 13.35
CA SER A 23 -0.98 1.58 12.90
C SER A 23 -2.11 0.55 12.97
N TYR A 24 -2.07 -0.43 12.10
CA TYR A 24 -3.03 -1.52 12.01
C TYR A 24 -2.32 -2.82 12.30
N LEU A 25 -2.85 -3.58 13.25
CA LEU A 25 -2.38 -4.92 13.55
C LEU A 25 -3.26 -5.92 12.80
N ILE A 26 -2.71 -6.56 11.77
CA ILE A 26 -3.35 -7.64 11.04
C ILE A 26 -2.96 -8.96 11.72
N ARG A 27 -3.95 -9.66 12.29
CA ARG A 27 -3.80 -10.98 12.90
C ARG A 27 -4.22 -12.05 11.90
N LEU A 28 -3.37 -13.04 11.72
CA LEU A 28 -3.56 -14.16 10.80
C LEU A 28 -4.15 -15.37 11.53
N LYS A 29 -4.86 -16.22 10.78
CA LYS A 29 -5.46 -17.46 11.34
C LYS A 29 -4.42 -18.46 11.85
N ASN A 30 -3.20 -18.43 11.31
CA ASN A 30 -2.08 -19.26 11.78
C ASN A 30 -1.43 -18.72 13.07
N GLY A 31 -1.98 -17.66 13.68
CA GLY A 31 -1.43 -17.02 14.87
C GLY A 31 -0.39 -15.94 14.58
N GLY A 32 0.05 -15.79 13.32
CA GLY A 32 0.95 -14.72 12.90
C GLY A 32 0.32 -13.33 13.06
N GLN A 33 1.15 -12.31 13.28
CA GLN A 33 0.70 -10.93 13.44
C GLN A 33 1.66 -10.02 12.69
N LEU A 34 1.11 -8.99 12.04
CA LEU A 34 1.90 -7.98 11.36
C LEU A 34 1.31 -6.60 11.64
N SER A 35 2.20 -5.63 11.91
CA SER A 35 1.83 -4.23 12.07
C SER A 35 2.09 -3.50 10.77
N THR A 36 1.13 -2.69 10.34
CA THR A 36 1.22 -1.91 9.11
C THR A 36 0.65 -0.51 9.32
N PRO A 37 1.27 0.56 8.79
CA PRO A 37 0.70 1.90 8.89
C PRO A 37 -0.63 2.04 8.13
N MET A 38 -0.88 1.20 7.13
CA MET A 38 -2.10 1.28 6.32
C MET A 38 -2.36 -0.07 5.64
N TYR A 39 -3.63 -0.41 5.54
CA TYR A 39 -4.12 -1.50 4.72
C TYR A 39 -5.35 -1.06 3.93
N TRP A 40 -5.61 -1.74 2.84
CA TRP A 40 -6.84 -1.59 2.06
C TRP A 40 -7.27 -2.94 1.52
N ALA A 41 -8.55 -3.04 1.16
CA ALA A 41 -9.20 -4.29 0.82
C ALA A 41 -9.74 -4.22 -0.60
N GLU A 42 -9.33 -5.15 -1.46
CA GLU A 42 -9.73 -5.19 -2.86
C GLU A 42 -10.26 -6.59 -3.20
N GLY A 43 -11.58 -6.71 -3.41
CA GLY A 43 -12.24 -8.01 -3.64
C GLY A 43 -11.98 -9.00 -2.50
N LYS A 44 -11.26 -10.09 -2.80
CA LYS A 44 -10.85 -11.12 -1.83
C LYS A 44 -9.50 -10.85 -1.16
N TRP A 45 -8.78 -9.81 -1.57
CA TRP A 45 -7.43 -9.53 -1.11
C TRP A 45 -7.40 -8.34 -0.13
N ILE A 46 -6.40 -8.34 0.74
CA ILE A 46 -5.99 -7.20 1.55
C ILE A 46 -4.54 -6.91 1.22
N PHE A 47 -4.28 -5.65 0.90
CA PHE A 47 -2.96 -5.11 0.66
C PHE A 47 -2.56 -4.21 1.83
N PHE A 48 -1.28 -4.21 2.15
CA PHE A 48 -0.73 -3.46 3.26
C PHE A 48 0.75 -3.18 3.06
N TYR A 49 1.27 -2.18 3.77
CA TYR A 49 2.70 -1.92 3.78
C TYR A 49 3.45 -2.95 4.61
N TYR A 50 4.51 -3.51 4.02
CA TYR A 50 5.40 -4.45 4.68
C TYR A 50 6.82 -4.35 4.11
N ALA A 51 7.83 -4.29 4.97
CA ALA A 51 9.25 -4.28 4.60
C ALA A 51 9.64 -3.26 3.51
N GLY A 52 9.07 -2.06 3.53
CA GLY A 52 9.38 -1.00 2.56
C GLY A 52 8.68 -1.15 1.20
N GLY A 53 7.72 -2.05 1.07
CA GLY A 53 6.88 -2.20 -0.12
C GLY A 53 5.43 -2.52 0.24
N ILE A 54 4.67 -2.92 -0.78
CA ILE A 54 3.27 -3.34 -0.64
C ILE A 54 3.22 -4.87 -0.73
N ALA A 55 2.68 -5.50 0.30
CA ALA A 55 2.35 -6.92 0.33
C ALA A 55 0.84 -7.09 0.18
N GLY A 56 0.41 -8.22 -0.39
CA GLY A 56 -1.00 -8.59 -0.55
C GLY A 56 -1.24 -10.00 -0.05
N MET A 57 -2.40 -10.22 0.57
CA MET A 57 -2.84 -11.55 0.98
C MET A 57 -4.36 -11.72 0.91
N GLU A 58 -4.83 -12.95 0.83
CA GLU A 58 -6.27 -13.23 0.83
C GLU A 58 -6.91 -12.94 2.21
N LYS A 59 -8.13 -12.40 2.18
CA LYS A 59 -8.95 -12.06 3.36
C LYS A 59 -9.24 -13.27 4.23
N ASP A 60 -9.32 -14.45 3.63
CA ASP A 60 -9.61 -15.69 4.32
C ASP A 60 -8.47 -16.14 5.24
N LEU A 61 -7.24 -15.67 5.03
CA LEU A 61 -6.09 -15.91 5.89
C LEU A 61 -6.08 -15.00 7.13
N ILE A 62 -6.89 -13.96 7.14
CA ILE A 62 -6.95 -12.95 8.19
C ILE A 62 -7.99 -13.35 9.22
N SER A 63 -7.57 -13.36 10.49
CA SER A 63 -8.46 -13.57 11.62
C SER A 63 -9.10 -12.27 12.08
N LYS A 64 -8.33 -11.17 12.16
CA LYS A 64 -8.82 -9.87 12.67
C LYS A 64 -7.88 -8.73 12.27
N ILE A 65 -8.41 -7.53 12.10
CA ILE A 65 -7.62 -6.30 11.94
C ILE A 65 -8.03 -5.32 13.03
N GLU A 66 -7.05 -4.81 13.78
CA GLU A 66 -7.27 -3.89 14.90
C GLU A 66 -6.49 -2.60 14.67
N LYS A 67 -7.12 -1.44 14.93
CA LYS A 67 -6.38 -0.19 15.06
C LYS A 67 -5.53 -0.25 16.31
N SER A 68 -4.24 0.03 16.17
CA SER A 68 -3.29 0.07 17.26
C SER A 68 -2.67 1.46 17.34
N ASP A 69 -2.58 1.99 18.55
CA ASP A 69 -1.83 3.21 18.82
C ASP A 69 -0.33 2.92 19.04
N ARG A 70 0.10 1.67 18.84
CA ARG A 70 1.51 1.29 18.93
C ARG A 70 2.25 1.78 17.71
N GLU A 71 3.31 2.57 17.93
CA GLU A 71 4.28 2.90 16.89
C GLU A 71 4.75 1.61 16.20
N THR A 72 4.76 1.64 14.87
CA THR A 72 5.19 0.54 14.00
C THR A 72 6.62 0.16 14.36
N VAL A 73 6.78 -0.87 15.18
CA VAL A 73 8.08 -1.52 15.35
C VAL A 73 8.30 -2.36 14.09
N SER A 74 9.31 -1.99 13.31
CA SER A 74 9.89 -2.83 12.25
C SER A 74 10.09 -4.27 12.75
N PRO A 75 10.11 -5.28 11.86
CA PRO A 75 9.99 -6.68 12.24
C PRO A 75 10.88 -7.03 13.42
N VAL A 76 10.24 -7.47 14.52
CA VAL A 76 10.95 -8.22 15.55
C VAL A 76 11.45 -9.48 14.85
N GLU A 77 12.74 -9.44 14.54
CA GLU A 77 13.57 -10.62 14.36
C GLU A 77 13.15 -11.63 15.42
N PRO A 78 12.72 -12.85 15.04
CA PRO A 78 12.22 -13.80 16.01
C PRO A 78 13.30 -14.05 17.06
N GLU A 79 13.09 -13.55 18.28
CA GLU A 79 13.96 -13.88 19.40
C GLU A 79 13.96 -15.41 19.57
N PRO A 80 15.14 -16.03 19.73
CA PRO A 80 15.27 -17.48 19.71
C PRO A 80 14.64 -18.08 20.96
N VAL A 81 13.46 -18.68 20.81
CA VAL A 81 12.92 -19.60 21.82
C VAL A 81 13.68 -20.92 21.71
N PRO A 82 14.35 -21.41 22.77
CA PRO A 82 15.18 -22.59 22.67
C PRO A 82 14.31 -23.85 22.76
N VAL A 83 14.06 -24.53 21.64
CA VAL A 83 13.55 -25.91 21.69
C VAL A 83 14.30 -26.80 20.70
N LYS A 84 15.31 -27.45 21.28
CA LYS A 84 15.85 -28.78 21.03
C LYS A 84 15.07 -29.69 20.05
N THR A 85 15.72 -29.95 18.91
CA THR A 85 16.00 -31.26 18.27
C THR A 85 14.87 -32.25 17.99
N GLU A 86 14.54 -32.40 16.70
CA GLU A 86 14.66 -33.62 15.83
C GLU A 86 14.22 -33.20 14.40
N GLU A 87 15.13 -32.97 13.45
CA GLU A 87 15.55 -33.90 12.35
C GLU A 87 14.36 -34.43 11.53
N GLU A 88 14.18 -34.19 10.23
CA GLU A 88 15.12 -34.32 9.11
C GLU A 88 14.69 -33.54 7.83
N THR A 89 15.70 -32.97 7.18
CA THR A 89 16.01 -33.03 5.72
C THR A 89 15.06 -32.35 4.71
N GLY A 90 15.41 -31.12 4.29
CA GLY A 90 15.98 -30.83 2.95
C GLY A 90 14.88 -30.37 1.96
N THR A 91 14.85 -29.14 1.45
CA THR A 91 15.89 -28.52 0.63
C THR A 91 15.73 -26.99 0.64
N THR A 92 16.80 -26.33 1.06
CA THR A 92 17.11 -24.93 0.79
C THR A 92 17.06 -24.65 -0.71
N THR A 93 16.22 -23.71 -1.15
CA THR A 93 16.55 -22.87 -2.31
C THR A 93 16.63 -21.43 -1.83
N GLU A 94 17.79 -21.13 -1.29
CA GLU A 94 18.37 -19.79 -1.31
C GLU A 94 18.64 -19.47 -2.79
N THR A 95 18.03 -18.42 -3.34
CA THR A 95 18.64 -17.66 -4.45
C THR A 95 18.08 -16.24 -4.46
N ALA A 96 18.93 -15.36 -3.96
CA ALA A 96 19.18 -14.00 -4.42
C ALA A 96 17.99 -13.03 -4.44
N SER A 97 17.77 -12.38 -3.29
CA SER A 97 17.37 -10.97 -3.30
C SER A 97 18.52 -10.15 -3.88
N THR A 98 18.57 -10.01 -5.20
CA THR A 98 19.38 -8.97 -5.82
C THR A 98 18.71 -7.64 -5.48
N THR A 99 19.28 -6.94 -4.50
CA THR A 99 19.08 -5.50 -4.32
C THR A 99 19.58 -4.83 -5.59
N VAL A 100 18.67 -4.60 -6.55
CA VAL A 100 18.93 -3.71 -7.67
C VAL A 100 18.73 -2.31 -7.10
N GLU A 101 19.79 -1.52 -6.99
CA GLU A 101 19.68 -0.08 -6.75
C GLU A 101 18.69 0.51 -7.75
N GLY A 102 17.52 0.90 -7.24
CA GLY A 102 16.29 1.04 -8.01
C GLY A 102 16.27 2.31 -8.85
N LYS A 103 16.87 2.26 -10.04
CA LYS A 103 16.52 3.22 -11.08
C LYS A 103 15.13 2.85 -11.61
N LYS A 104 14.15 3.76 -11.47
CA LYS A 104 12.84 3.62 -12.11
C LYS A 104 13.08 3.42 -13.61
N ASP A 105 12.70 2.26 -14.13
CA ASP A 105 12.60 1.99 -15.57
C ASP A 105 11.63 3.01 -16.19
N ASP A 106 12.13 3.72 -17.19
CA ASP A 106 11.40 4.72 -17.96
C ASP A 106 10.11 4.14 -18.58
N ARG A 107 10.05 2.82 -18.81
CA ARG A 107 8.88 2.14 -19.36
C ARG A 107 7.67 2.22 -18.44
N PHE A 108 7.82 1.82 -17.18
CA PHE A 108 6.71 1.88 -16.21
C PHE A 108 6.33 3.32 -15.92
N MET A 109 7.29 4.24 -15.85
CA MET A 109 6.99 5.66 -15.66
C MET A 109 6.20 6.28 -16.82
N ARG A 110 6.50 5.89 -18.06
CA ARG A 110 5.71 6.32 -19.23
C ARG A 110 4.29 5.77 -19.18
N GLU A 111 4.14 4.47 -18.90
CA GLU A 111 2.81 3.83 -18.80
C GLU A 111 1.99 4.47 -17.69
N PHE A 112 2.58 4.65 -16.51
CA PHE A 112 1.97 5.37 -15.39
C PHE A 112 1.54 6.79 -15.78
N SER A 113 2.41 7.55 -16.45
CA SER A 113 2.10 8.92 -16.87
C SER A 113 0.90 8.97 -17.83
N LEU A 114 0.80 8.02 -18.76
CA LEU A 114 -0.34 7.92 -19.67
C LEU A 114 -1.63 7.62 -18.92
N LEU A 115 -1.59 6.68 -17.96
CA LEU A 115 -2.74 6.36 -17.12
C LEU A 115 -3.17 7.56 -16.27
N LYS A 116 -2.21 8.28 -15.69
CA LYS A 116 -2.46 9.49 -14.90
C LYS A 116 -3.07 10.62 -15.72
N GLU A 117 -2.58 10.85 -16.95
CA GLU A 117 -3.20 11.82 -17.85
C GLU A 117 -4.64 11.42 -18.19
N ARG A 118 -4.86 10.15 -18.53
CA ARG A 118 -6.19 9.62 -18.81
C ARG A 118 -7.14 9.74 -17.61
N ALA A 119 -6.63 9.61 -16.39
CA ALA A 119 -7.43 9.78 -15.16
C ALA A 119 -8.01 11.19 -14.99
N LYS A 120 -7.41 12.22 -15.60
CA LYS A 120 -7.96 13.59 -15.56
C LYS A 120 -9.31 13.69 -16.27
N ASP A 121 -9.50 12.88 -17.30
CA ASP A 121 -10.74 12.83 -18.07
C ASP A 121 -11.74 11.77 -17.57
N ALA A 122 -11.44 11.04 -16.49
CA ALA A 122 -12.30 9.99 -15.96
C ALA A 122 -13.74 10.46 -15.67
N GLY A 123 -13.92 11.70 -15.20
CA GLY A 123 -15.25 12.27 -14.96
C GLY A 123 -16.12 12.39 -16.20
N ARG A 124 -15.53 12.42 -17.40
CA ARG A 124 -16.21 12.54 -18.70
C ARG A 124 -16.40 11.20 -19.41
N MET A 125 -15.70 10.15 -18.97
CA MET A 125 -15.83 8.81 -19.54
C MET A 125 -17.21 8.24 -19.23
N THR A 126 -17.73 7.37 -20.09
CA THR A 126 -18.90 6.53 -19.83
C THR A 126 -18.60 5.48 -18.76
N THR A 127 -19.63 4.84 -18.20
CA THR A 127 -19.43 3.78 -17.20
C THR A 127 -18.66 2.58 -17.76
N GLU A 128 -18.89 2.21 -19.02
CA GLU A 128 -18.14 1.13 -19.70
C GLU A 128 -16.66 1.48 -19.89
N GLU A 129 -16.37 2.73 -20.25
CA GLU A 129 -14.99 3.22 -20.37
C GLU A 129 -14.29 3.28 -19.02
N LEU A 130 -15.01 3.61 -17.95
CA LEU A 130 -14.49 3.59 -16.58
C LEU A 130 -14.13 2.17 -16.13
N TYR A 131 -14.93 1.16 -16.46
CA TYR A 131 -14.57 -0.25 -16.18
C TYR A 131 -13.32 -0.68 -16.95
N LYS A 132 -13.24 -0.40 -18.25
CA LYS A 132 -12.03 -0.70 -19.04
C LYS A 132 -10.80 0.03 -18.51
N PHE A 133 -10.97 1.28 -18.09
CA PHE A 133 -9.88 2.05 -17.52
C PHE A 133 -9.44 1.50 -16.16
N SER A 134 -10.37 1.00 -15.33
CA SER A 134 -10.05 0.25 -14.12
C SER A 134 -9.22 -0.99 -14.43
N ASP A 135 -9.58 -1.75 -15.46
CA ASP A 135 -8.81 -2.94 -15.89
C ASP A 135 -7.39 -2.56 -16.32
N ASP A 136 -7.22 -1.44 -17.04
CA ASP A 136 -5.89 -0.95 -17.46
C ASP A 136 -5.01 -0.58 -16.25
N LEU A 137 -5.58 0.08 -15.24
CA LEU A 137 -4.90 0.45 -13.99
C LEU A 137 -4.48 -0.79 -13.19
N ILE A 138 -5.38 -1.77 -13.07
CA ILE A 138 -5.11 -3.08 -12.46
C ILE A 138 -4.00 -3.81 -13.23
N GLY A 139 -4.05 -3.80 -14.55
CA GLY A 139 -3.03 -4.40 -15.40
C GLY A 139 -1.65 -3.78 -15.19
N PHE A 140 -1.56 -2.46 -15.01
CA PHE A 140 -0.30 -1.80 -14.67
C PHE A 140 0.22 -2.25 -13.30
N ARG A 141 -0.63 -2.25 -12.27
CA ARG A 141 -0.29 -2.73 -10.92
C ARG A 141 0.27 -4.16 -10.98
N ASP A 142 -0.44 -5.06 -11.65
CA ASP A 142 -0.07 -6.47 -11.73
C ASP A 142 1.27 -6.66 -12.45
N LYS A 143 1.56 -5.85 -13.49
CA LYS A 143 2.88 -5.85 -14.12
C LYS A 143 3.97 -5.40 -13.16
N VAL A 144 3.77 -4.28 -12.45
CA VAL A 144 4.78 -3.73 -11.52
C VAL A 144 5.06 -4.72 -10.37
N LEU A 145 4.01 -5.29 -9.77
CA LEU A 145 4.14 -6.28 -8.70
C LEU A 145 4.70 -7.61 -9.21
N GLY A 146 4.25 -8.07 -10.39
CA GLY A 146 4.72 -9.30 -11.01
C GLY A 146 6.21 -9.27 -11.39
N ASN A 147 6.74 -8.09 -11.75
CA ASN A 147 8.17 -7.88 -11.98
C ASN A 147 8.98 -7.69 -10.68
N ARG A 148 8.36 -7.83 -9.50
CA ARG A 148 8.98 -7.66 -8.17
C ARG A 148 9.62 -6.29 -7.93
N VAL A 149 9.24 -5.29 -8.72
CA VAL A 149 9.74 -3.91 -8.61
C VAL A 149 8.78 -3.00 -7.84
N GLY A 150 7.74 -3.56 -7.20
CA GLY A 150 6.75 -2.78 -6.44
C GLY A 150 7.37 -1.84 -5.41
N HIS A 151 8.46 -2.24 -4.75
CA HIS A 151 9.20 -1.41 -3.79
C HIS A 151 9.83 -0.15 -4.42
N ILE A 152 10.14 -0.17 -5.73
CA ILE A 152 10.70 0.96 -6.49
C ILE A 152 9.60 1.94 -6.91
N TYR A 153 8.38 1.42 -7.14
CA TYR A 153 7.23 2.17 -7.67
C TYR A 153 6.12 2.37 -6.63
N THR A 154 6.49 2.42 -5.34
CA THR A 154 5.53 2.52 -4.24
C THR A 154 4.60 3.72 -4.41
N ASP A 155 5.15 4.91 -4.72
CA ASP A 155 4.35 6.13 -4.90
C ASP A 155 3.38 6.03 -6.08
N GLU A 156 3.86 5.50 -7.21
CA GLU A 156 3.03 5.30 -8.40
C GLU A 156 1.91 4.30 -8.14
N LEU A 157 2.20 3.20 -7.42
CA LEU A 157 1.18 2.22 -7.05
C LEU A 157 0.10 2.84 -6.16
N LEU A 158 0.47 3.70 -5.20
CA LEU A 158 -0.49 4.40 -4.35
C LEU A 158 -1.39 5.33 -5.15
N GLU A 159 -0.82 6.06 -6.10
CA GLU A 159 -1.62 6.93 -6.96
C GLU A 159 -2.59 6.12 -7.84
N ILE A 160 -2.16 4.96 -8.34
CA ILE A 160 -3.04 4.03 -9.06
C ILE A 160 -4.22 3.58 -8.18
N TYR A 161 -3.98 3.18 -6.94
CA TYR A 161 -5.07 2.81 -6.01
C TYR A 161 -6.02 3.97 -5.75
N ALA A 162 -5.49 5.18 -5.52
CA ALA A 162 -6.33 6.36 -5.31
C ALA A 162 -7.19 6.70 -6.54
N ILE A 163 -6.68 6.46 -7.75
CA ILE A 163 -7.45 6.62 -8.99
C ILE A 163 -8.54 5.54 -9.09
N LEU A 164 -8.23 4.28 -8.76
CA LEU A 164 -9.19 3.17 -8.75
C LEU A 164 -10.37 3.46 -7.81
N ASP A 165 -10.09 3.91 -6.58
CA ASP A 165 -11.14 4.29 -5.61
C ASP A 165 -12.04 5.39 -6.18
N LYS A 166 -11.45 6.42 -6.79
CA LYS A 166 -12.20 7.52 -7.41
C LYS A 166 -13.07 7.05 -8.59
N ILE A 167 -12.57 6.11 -9.39
CA ILE A 167 -13.35 5.50 -10.48
C ILE A 167 -14.55 4.74 -9.91
N GLU A 168 -14.32 3.93 -8.87
CA GLU A 168 -15.39 3.17 -8.21
C GLU A 168 -16.48 4.10 -7.65
N ASP A 169 -16.09 5.18 -6.97
CA ASP A 169 -17.01 6.19 -6.46
C ASP A 169 -17.82 6.85 -7.59
N THR A 170 -17.16 7.15 -8.72
CA THR A 170 -17.82 7.74 -9.89
C THR A 170 -18.84 6.78 -10.52
N ILE A 171 -18.51 5.49 -10.61
CA ILE A 171 -19.42 4.46 -11.12
C ILE A 171 -20.63 4.33 -10.18
N LYS A 172 -20.41 4.25 -8.86
CA LYS A 172 -21.48 4.17 -7.85
C LYS A 172 -22.42 5.37 -7.92
N ALA A 173 -21.87 6.58 -8.05
CA ALA A 173 -22.66 7.81 -8.12
C ALA A 173 -23.56 7.90 -9.37
N ARG A 174 -23.26 7.14 -10.43
CA ARG A 174 -24.06 7.11 -11.67
C ARG A 174 -25.09 5.98 -11.72
N GLY A 175 -24.91 4.95 -10.88
CA GLY A 175 -25.83 3.82 -10.77
C GLY A 175 -26.96 4.03 -9.74
N GLN A 176 -26.94 5.15 -9.02
CA GLN A 176 -27.98 5.60 -8.09
C GLN A 176 -28.84 6.70 -8.73
#